data_AF-A0A8T3LHM5-F1
#
_entry.id   AF-A0A8T3LHM5-F1
#
_cell.length_a   1.000
_cell.length_b   1.000
_cell.length_c   1.000
_cell.angle_alpha   90.00
_cell.angle_beta   90.00
_cell.angle_gamma   90.00
#
_symmetry.space_group_name_H-M   'P 1'
#
loop_
_entity.id
_entity.type
_entity.pdbx_description
1 polymer ?
#
loop_
_entity_poly.entity_id
_entity_poly.type
_entity_poly.pdbx_seq_one_letter_code
_entity_poly.pdbx_strand_id
1 'polypeptide(L)'
;VYTLNNELENLLTNVVNQAQQGGKVMLDSVPVDPNMLNQFQSTMPQVKEQMKAAGKDPVLLVPPQLRPLLARYARLFAPGLHVLSYNEVPDELELKIMGALS
;
A
#
# COMPACT_ATOMS: atom_id res chain seq x y z
N VAL A 1 -6.83 -8.19 -6.95
CA VAL A 1 -6.00 -7.19 -6.25
C VAL A 1 -6.20 -7.30 -4.75
N TYR A 2 -5.26 -6.79 -3.96
CA TYR A 2 -5.49 -6.51 -2.54
C TYR A 2 -5.68 -5.00 -2.35
N THR A 3 -6.37 -4.61 -1.28
CA THR A 3 -6.52 -3.20 -0.86
C THR A 3 -5.96 -3.01 0.55
N LEU A 4 -6.14 -1.83 1.15
CA LEU A 4 -5.94 -1.63 2.58
C LEU A 4 -7.26 -1.90 3.33
N ASN A 5 -7.18 -2.26 4.61
CA ASN A 5 -8.35 -2.18 5.48
C ASN A 5 -8.60 -0.71 5.88
N ASN A 6 -9.83 -0.43 6.33
CA ASN A 6 -10.25 0.94 6.63
C ASN A 6 -9.41 1.58 7.75
N GLU A 7 -9.00 0.80 8.75
CA GLU A 7 -8.25 1.30 9.91
C GLU A 7 -6.85 1.76 9.50
N LEU A 8 -6.12 0.91 8.76
CA LEU A 8 -4.79 1.21 8.26
C LEU A 8 -4.81 2.35 7.25
N GLU A 9 -5.81 2.38 6.36
CA GLU A 9 -5.97 3.45 5.38
C GLU A 9 -6.16 4.81 6.05
N ASN A 10 -7.05 4.89 7.05
CA ASN A 10 -7.30 6.11 7.81
C ASN A 10 -6.05 6.55 8.59
N LEU A 11 -5.38 5.61 9.25
CA LEU A 11 -4.16 5.88 9.99
C LEU A 11 -3.06 6.43 9.06
N LEU A 12 -2.78 5.75 7.95
CA LEU A 12 -1.78 6.18 6.98
C LEU A 12 -2.11 7.53 6.36
N THR A 13 -3.39 7.75 6.05
CA THR A 13 -3.88 9.04 5.54
C THR A 13 -3.59 10.17 6.52
N ASN A 14 -3.86 9.96 7.81
CA ASN A 14 -3.56 10.94 8.84
C ASN A 14 -2.06 11.23 8.95
N VAL A 15 -1.21 10.19 8.91
CA VAL A 15 0.24 10.35 8.96
C VAL A 15 0.76 11.15 7.75
N VAL A 16 0.29 10.83 6.54
CA VAL A 16 0.66 11.57 5.32
C VAL A 16 0.17 13.02 5.38
N ASN A 17 -1.07 13.25 5.82
CA ASN A 17 -1.63 14.60 5.94
C ASN A 17 -0.89 15.46 6.97
N GLN A 18 -0.49 14.89 8.11
CA GLN A 18 0.31 15.59 9.13
C GLN A 18 1.70 15.93 8.60
N ALA A 19 2.35 14.99 7.90
CA ALA A 19 3.65 15.22 7.30
C ALA A 19 3.60 16.33 6.23
N GLN A 20 2.51 16.42 5.45
CA GLN A 20 2.31 17.49 4.47
C GLN A 20 2.10 18.87 5.12
N GLN A 21 1.49 18.93 6.31
CA GLN A 21 1.31 20.19 7.05
C GLN A 21 2.62 20.71 7.67
N GLY A 22 3.58 19.83 7.95
CA GLY A 22 4.89 20.19 8.53
C GLY A 22 5.90 20.80 7.54
N GLY A 23 5.56 20.95 6.26
CA GLY A 23 6.41 21.53 5.22
C GLY A 23 6.51 20.66 3.96
N LYS A 24 7.46 20.96 3.07
CA LYS A 24 7.78 20.14 1.88
C LYS A 24 8.45 18.82 2.28
N VAL A 25 7.73 17.96 2.99
CA VAL A 25 8.15 16.58 3.22
C VAL A 25 7.88 15.83 1.92
N MET A 26 8.92 15.25 1.29
CA MET A 26 8.70 14.35 0.17
C MET A 26 7.81 13.20 0.67
N LEU A 27 6.77 12.79 -0.05
CA LEU A 27 5.90 11.70 0.42
C LEU A 27 6.70 10.40 0.69
N ASP A 28 7.85 10.26 0.04
CA ASP A 28 8.85 9.20 0.26
C ASP A 28 9.73 9.42 1.52
N SER A 29 9.43 10.40 2.38
CA SER A 29 10.16 10.70 3.62
C SER A 29 9.24 10.82 4.83
N VAL A 30 7.94 10.55 4.65
CA VAL A 30 6.97 10.48 5.75
C VAL A 30 7.46 9.46 6.79
N PRO A 31 7.66 9.88 8.06
CA PRO A 31 8.06 8.97 9.12
C PRO A 31 6.91 8.01 9.40
N VAL A 32 7.20 6.71 9.32
CA VAL A 32 6.26 5.65 9.67
C VAL A 32 6.66 5.09 11.03
N ASP A 33 5.68 4.89 11.89
CA ASP A 33 5.91 4.32 13.22
C ASP A 33 6.54 2.92 13.12
N PRO A 34 7.49 2.55 14.00
CA PRO A 34 8.11 1.24 13.98
C PRO A 34 7.13 0.06 14.00
N ASN A 35 5.99 0.20 14.69
CA ASN A 35 4.98 -0.87 14.73
C ASN A 35 4.37 -1.12 13.36
N MET A 36 4.05 -0.06 12.62
CA MET A 36 3.54 -0.18 11.26
C MET A 36 4.59 -0.74 10.30
N LEU A 37 5.86 -0.34 10.48
CA LEU A 37 6.95 -0.87 9.68
C LEU A 37 7.06 -2.40 9.85
N ASN A 38 6.96 -2.87 11.09
CA ASN A 38 6.96 -4.31 11.40
C ASN A 38 5.74 -5.02 10.79
N GLN A 39 4.56 -4.39 10.83
CA GLN A 39 3.37 -4.93 10.16
C GLN A 39 3.62 -5.07 8.65
N PHE A 40 4.10 -4.03 7.96
CA PHE A 40 4.38 -4.10 6.53
C PHE A 40 5.41 -5.16 6.16
N GLN A 41 6.45 -5.34 6.98
CA GLN A 41 7.44 -6.40 6.79
C GLN A 41 6.82 -7.80 6.83
N SER A 42 5.79 -8.01 7.66
CA SER A 42 5.10 -9.29 7.77
C SER A 42 4.02 -9.47 6.70
N THR A 43 3.19 -8.44 6.46
CA THR A 43 1.96 -8.57 5.68
C THR A 43 2.18 -8.44 4.18
N MET A 44 3.08 -7.56 3.72
CA MET A 44 3.32 -7.38 2.28
C MET A 44 3.86 -8.65 1.60
N PRO A 45 4.83 -9.38 2.18
CA PRO A 45 5.28 -10.66 1.60
C PRO A 45 4.17 -11.71 1.58
N GLN A 46 3.36 -11.78 2.63
CA GLN A 46 2.23 -12.72 2.72
C GLN A 46 1.19 -12.44 1.63
N VAL A 47 0.80 -11.18 1.44
CA VAL A 47 -0.12 -10.78 0.36
C VAL A 47 0.45 -11.15 -1.00
N LYS A 48 1.74 -10.85 -1.24
CA LYS A 48 2.41 -11.22 -2.49
C LYS A 48 2.32 -12.73 -2.75
N GLU A 49 2.65 -13.55 -1.76
CA GLU A 49 2.65 -15.00 -1.90
C GLU A 49 1.24 -15.56 -2.12
N GLN A 50 0.23 -15.03 -1.41
CA GLN A 50 -1.17 -15.42 -1.60
C GLN A 50 -1.66 -15.13 -3.02
N MET A 51 -1.29 -13.97 -3.59
CA MET A 51 -1.65 -13.63 -4.97
C MET A 51 -0.95 -14.55 -5.98
N LYS A 52 0.34 -14.84 -5.78
CA LYS A 52 1.08 -15.77 -6.65
C LYS A 52 0.53 -17.19 -6.58
N ALA A 53 0.21 -17.68 -5.39
CA ALA A 53 -0.41 -19.00 -5.19
C ALA A 53 -1.78 -19.10 -5.87
N ALA A 54 -2.52 -17.99 -5.97
CA ALA A 54 -3.78 -17.90 -6.71
C ALA A 54 -3.61 -17.69 -8.23
N GLY A 55 -2.37 -17.70 -8.74
CA GLY A 55 -2.06 -17.45 -10.16
C GLY A 55 -2.40 -16.03 -10.62
N LYS A 56 -2.29 -15.04 -9.73
CA LYS A 56 -2.56 -13.62 -10.00
C LYS A 56 -1.30 -12.78 -9.87
N ASP A 57 -1.24 -11.69 -10.65
CA ASP A 57 -0.18 -10.70 -10.51
C ASP A 57 -0.29 -9.97 -9.16
N PRO A 58 0.79 -9.91 -8.36
CA PRO A 58 0.75 -9.26 -7.06
C PRO A 58 0.60 -7.74 -7.18
N VAL A 59 -0.60 -7.25 -6.91
CA VAL A 59 -0.97 -5.84 -7.00
C VAL A 59 -1.75 -5.42 -5.75
N LEU A 60 -1.22 -4.41 -5.05
CA LEU A 60 -1.85 -3.69 -3.96
C LEU A 60 -2.42 -2.37 -4.50
N LEU A 61 -3.71 -2.15 -4.31
CA LEU A 61 -4.45 -1.00 -4.78
C LEU A 61 -4.78 -0.06 -3.62
N VAL A 62 -4.42 1.22 -3.74
CA VAL A 62 -4.40 2.18 -2.62
C VAL A 62 -4.90 3.58 -3.02
N PRO A 63 -5.27 4.45 -2.06
CA PRO A 63 -5.50 5.86 -2.35
C PRO A 63 -4.27 6.55 -2.98
N PRO A 64 -4.45 7.49 -3.93
CA PRO A 64 -3.33 8.15 -4.63
C PRO A 64 -2.27 8.77 -3.71
N GLN A 65 -2.70 9.38 -2.60
CA GLN A 65 -1.82 10.00 -1.60
C GLN A 65 -0.93 9.00 -0.84
N LEU A 66 -1.35 7.73 -0.73
CA LEU A 66 -0.62 6.68 -0.02
C LEU A 66 0.34 5.90 -0.93
N ARG A 67 0.12 5.96 -2.24
CA ARG A 67 0.90 5.23 -3.25
C ARG A 67 2.41 5.38 -3.09
N PRO A 68 3.03 6.58 -3.05
CA PRO A 68 4.49 6.71 -2.96
C PRO A 68 5.07 6.00 -1.72
N LEU A 69 4.41 6.21 -0.57
CA LEU A 69 4.79 5.62 0.71
C LEU A 69 4.76 4.09 0.67
N LEU A 70 3.65 3.52 0.23
CA LEU A 70 3.45 2.08 0.19
C LEU A 70 4.28 1.42 -0.92
N ALA A 71 4.48 2.08 -2.06
CA ALA A 71 5.34 1.59 -3.13
C ALA A 71 6.81 1.48 -2.68
N ARG A 72 7.29 2.41 -1.86
CA ARG A 72 8.63 2.34 -1.25
C ARG A 72 8.77 1.08 -0.39
N TYR A 73 7.84 0.83 0.52
CA TYR A 73 7.91 -0.32 1.41
C TYR A 73 7.67 -1.66 0.70
N ALA A 74 6.75 -1.69 -0.27
CA ALA A 74 6.54 -2.87 -1.11
C ALA A 74 7.83 -3.27 -1.85
N ARG A 75 8.57 -2.29 -2.39
CA ARG A 75 9.89 -2.57 -3.02
C ARG A 75 10.92 -3.13 -2.03
N LEU A 76 10.92 -2.65 -0.79
CA LEU A 76 11.87 -3.09 0.24
C LEU A 76 11.54 -4.47 0.81
N PHE A 77 10.27 -4.73 1.12
CA PHE A 77 9.85 -5.91 1.88
C PHE A 77 9.29 -7.02 1.00
N ALA A 78 8.64 -6.66 -0.11
CA ALA A 78 8.00 -7.60 -1.00
C ALA A 78 8.35 -7.33 -2.48
N PRO A 79 9.62 -7.49 -2.91
CA PRO A 79 9.99 -7.33 -4.31
C PRO A 79 9.07 -8.16 -5.23
N GLY A 80 8.51 -7.49 -6.25
CA GLY A 80 7.48 -8.04 -7.14
C GLY A 80 6.02 -7.76 -6.72
N LEU A 81 5.79 -7.11 -5.58
CA LEU A 81 4.48 -6.54 -5.23
C LEU A 81 4.36 -5.14 -5.84
N HIS A 82 3.49 -5.00 -6.83
CA HIS A 82 3.20 -3.72 -7.46
C HIS A 82 2.19 -2.94 -6.62
N VAL A 83 2.38 -1.62 -6.52
CA VAL A 83 1.45 -0.72 -5.84
C VAL A 83 0.88 0.23 -6.88
N LEU A 84 -0.43 0.18 -7.06
CA LEU A 84 -1.18 1.06 -7.95
C LEU A 84 -2.14 1.92 -7.13
N SER A 85 -2.37 3.14 -7.58
CA SER A 85 -3.44 3.97 -7.07
C SER A 85 -4.74 3.71 -7.81
N TYR A 86 -5.88 4.02 -7.18
CA TYR A 86 -7.19 3.94 -7.85
C TYR A 86 -7.23 4.72 -9.17
N ASN A 87 -6.53 5.86 -9.25
CA ASN A 87 -6.49 6.70 -10.45
C ASN A 87 -5.68 6.11 -11.61
N GLU A 88 -4.88 5.07 -11.37
CA GLU A 88 -4.09 4.39 -12.41
C GLU A 88 -4.81 3.18 -13.01
N VAL A 89 -5.98 2.84 -12.47
CA VAL A 89 -6.82 1.75 -12.98
C VAL A 89 -7.96 2.34 -13.80
N PRO A 90 -8.15 1.92 -15.07
CA PRO A 90 -9.31 2.33 -15.85
C PRO A 90 -10.62 1.89 -15.18
N ASP A 91 -11.63 2.75 -15.18
CA ASP A 91 -12.95 2.46 -14.58
C ASP A 91 -13.64 1.22 -15.20
N GLU A 92 -13.29 0.90 -16.45
CA GLU A 92 -13.82 -0.24 -17.22
C GLU A 92 -13.21 -1.59 -16.79
N LEU A 93 -12.18 -1.59 -15.94
CA LEU A 93 -11.49 -2.80 -15.52
C LEU A 93 -12.23 -3.48 -14.37
N GLU A 94 -12.81 -4.66 -14.61
CA GLU A 94 -13.36 -5.49 -13.54
C GLU A 94 -12.25 -6.01 -12.62
N LEU A 95 -12.13 -5.40 -11.44
CA LEU A 95 -11.19 -5.80 -10.41
C LEU A 95 -11.82 -6.75 -9.41
N LYS A 96 -11.29 -7.98 -9.33
CA LYS A 96 -11.62 -8.89 -8.22
C LYS A 96 -10.73 -8.60 -7.00
N ILE A 97 -11.34 -8.07 -5.94
CA ILE A 97 -10.68 -7.88 -4.63
C ILE A 97 -10.55 -9.24 -3.96
N MET A 98 -9.32 -9.62 -3.60
CA MET A 98 -9.05 -10.90 -2.90
C MET A 98 -8.93 -10.73 -1.39
N GLY A 99 -8.62 -9.53 -0.92
CA GLY A 99 -8.48 -9.23 0.50
C GLY A 99 -7.96 -7.82 0.74
N ALA A 100 -7.74 -7.51 2.01
CA ALA A 100 -7.23 -6.25 2.48
C ALA A 100 -6.00 -6.48 3.37
N LEU A 101 -5.02 -5.58 3.29
CA LEU A 101 -3.86 -5.53 4.16
C LEU A 101 -4.27 -4.88 5.49
N SER A 102 -3.97 -5.58 6.59
CA SER A 102 -4.33 -5.21 7.97
C SER A 102 -3.10 -5.09 8.85
#